data_AF-A0A355S0F9-F1
#
_entry.id   AF-A0A355S0F9-F1
#
_cell.length_a   1.000
_cell.length_b   1.000
_cell.length_c   1.000
_cell.angle_alpha   90.00
_cell.angle_beta   90.00
_cell.angle_gamma   90.00
#
_symmetry.space_group_name_H-M   'P 1'
#
loop_
_entity.id
_entity.type
_entity.pdbx_description
1 polymer ?
#
loop_
_entity_poly.entity_id
_entity_poly.type
_entity_poly.pdbx_seq_one_letter_code
_entity_poly.pdbx_strand_id
1 'polypeptide(L)'
;MMQIINTVVYRGKNIYSYKPMIKITVDLGDYYDTPTNKIDSFNERLINYLPGIRTHKCSTGVEGGFVDRLKEGTYLAHVAEHSILELQAMLGFDVKHGKTRVTDDEKKYDIIYEYELEKAGLLCGEIVIDMFNCMISGKQYPFAKEFSSLQEKIAKYSLGPSTDAIYKEAVSRGLPVTRIGCDSILQLGYGKYQKRIEATLTENTSCVSVDIACDKELTKQIMRDACLPVADGCLVYSKDDALHEAKMIGYPVVVKPKDGNQGKGVCVNINHDDELIKAYDIAYKYSSEIMVEKFITGKDYRVLVVDNNVIAVSQRIPPFVVGDGISTIKQLVDRINDDPQRGIDHERQLTKIIIDDISIAVLHKKGLFLNSVLKKGEKVYLRENANLSTGGTAIDCTDIIHPSNIEMAVKAAKLIGLDIAGVDITAPDISKPIGETGGVIIEVNAAPGIRMHHYPTHGKPRNAAKAIVDMLYPSRSKFSIPIVSVTGTNGKTTTTRMIAHILSLYGYNVGMTTTGGIYINNKCIMKGDTTGPVSA
;
A
#
# COMPACT_ATOMS: atom_id res chain seq x y z
N MET A 1 21.77 22.23 -24.91
CA MET A 1 20.87 21.17 -24.39
C MET A 1 20.26 21.68 -23.11
N MET A 2 19.00 21.36 -22.85
CA MET A 2 18.30 21.72 -21.62
C MET A 2 18.86 20.93 -20.44
N GLN A 3 19.05 21.57 -19.29
CA GLN A 3 19.54 20.91 -18.08
C GLN A 3 18.82 21.39 -16.83
N ILE A 4 18.44 20.45 -15.95
CA ILE A 4 17.97 20.77 -14.61
C ILE A 4 19.20 21.13 -13.77
N ILE A 5 19.26 22.38 -13.31
CA ILE A 5 20.40 22.90 -12.53
C ILE A 5 20.13 22.91 -11.03
N ASN A 6 18.86 22.94 -10.64
CA ASN A 6 18.47 22.97 -9.23
C ASN A 6 17.06 22.38 -9.06
N THR A 7 16.83 21.74 -7.93
CA THR A 7 15.54 21.14 -7.58
C THR A 7 15.22 21.42 -6.13
N VAL A 8 14.01 21.93 -5.87
CA VAL A 8 13.48 22.20 -4.53
C VAL A 8 12.13 21.53 -4.38
N VAL A 9 11.95 20.77 -3.31
CA VAL A 9 10.67 20.10 -3.00
C VAL A 9 9.99 20.80 -1.82
N TYR A 10 8.76 21.25 -2.03
CA TYR A 10 7.89 21.83 -1.02
C TYR A 10 6.86 20.79 -0.58
N ARG A 11 7.08 20.16 0.59
CA ARG A 11 6.25 19.05 1.11
C ARG A 11 4.93 19.46 1.75
N GLY A 12 4.67 20.75 1.83
CA GLY A 12 3.46 21.31 2.44
C GLY A 12 3.14 22.68 1.85
N LYS A 13 2.33 23.45 2.60
CA LYS A 13 1.96 24.82 2.22
C LYS A 13 3.21 25.65 1.95
N ASN A 14 3.23 26.34 0.81
CA ASN A 14 4.38 27.09 0.33
C ASN A 14 3.94 28.37 -0.39
N ILE A 15 4.92 29.14 -0.87
CA ILE A 15 4.69 30.44 -1.52
C ILE A 15 3.97 30.35 -2.87
N TYR A 16 3.92 29.17 -3.49
CA TYR A 16 3.28 28.96 -4.79
C TYR A 16 1.88 28.38 -4.66
N SER A 17 1.67 27.50 -3.67
CA SER A 17 0.40 26.79 -3.46
C SER A 17 0.25 26.31 -2.01
N TYR A 18 -1.00 26.05 -1.61
CA TYR A 18 -1.29 25.31 -0.37
C TYR A 18 -1.04 23.80 -0.49
N LYS A 19 -0.83 23.32 -1.72
CA LYS A 19 -0.50 21.92 -2.02
C LYS A 19 1.02 21.71 -2.10
N PRO A 20 1.50 20.47 -1.96
CA PRO A 20 2.90 20.14 -2.22
C PRO A 20 3.29 20.46 -3.67
N MET A 21 4.46 21.07 -3.85
CA MET A 21 4.98 21.49 -5.15
C MET A 21 6.45 21.10 -5.31
N ILE A 22 6.87 20.78 -6.52
CA ILE A 22 8.29 20.71 -6.90
C ILE A 22 8.61 21.94 -7.73
N LYS A 23 9.76 22.54 -7.48
CA LYS A 23 10.37 23.55 -8.35
C LYS A 23 11.65 22.98 -8.92
N ILE A 24 11.71 22.88 -10.25
CA ILE A 24 12.97 22.65 -10.96
C ILE A 24 13.39 23.96 -11.62
N THR A 25 14.66 24.31 -11.51
CA THR A 25 15.25 25.38 -12.30
C THR A 25 15.94 24.74 -13.50
N VAL A 26 15.58 25.16 -14.70
CA VAL A 26 16.07 24.59 -15.96
C VAL A 26 16.80 25.68 -16.74
N ASP A 27 18.03 25.37 -17.15
CA ASP A 27 18.77 26.13 -18.15
C ASP A 27 18.34 25.65 -19.55
N LEU A 28 17.77 26.54 -20.35
CA LEU A 28 17.31 26.23 -21.70
C LEU A 28 18.43 26.30 -22.75
N GLY A 29 19.60 26.81 -22.39
CA GLY A 29 20.73 27.01 -23.30
C GLY A 29 20.35 27.85 -24.52
N ASP A 30 20.75 27.39 -25.71
CA ASP A 30 20.52 28.10 -26.97
C ASP A 30 19.05 28.14 -27.42
N TYR A 31 18.17 27.40 -26.74
CA TYR A 31 16.74 27.36 -27.03
C TYR A 31 15.92 28.28 -26.11
N TYR A 32 16.57 29.13 -25.30
CA TYR A 32 15.89 30.04 -24.38
C TYR A 32 14.85 30.93 -25.08
N ASP A 33 15.20 31.52 -26.22
CA ASP A 33 14.31 32.39 -27.00
C ASP A 33 13.75 31.72 -28.27
N THR A 34 13.75 30.38 -28.29
CA THR A 34 13.25 29.60 -29.42
C THR A 34 11.84 29.08 -29.11
N PRO A 35 10.79 29.65 -29.72
CA PRO A 35 9.42 29.15 -29.55
C PRO A 35 9.25 27.78 -30.22
N THR A 36 8.34 26.96 -29.68
CA THR A 36 8.14 25.57 -30.10
C THR A 36 7.75 25.39 -31.57
N ASN A 37 7.09 26.37 -32.18
CA ASN A 37 6.74 26.34 -33.61
C ASN A 37 7.94 26.55 -34.55
N LYS A 38 9.11 26.95 -34.02
CA LYS A 38 10.38 27.02 -34.77
C LYS A 38 11.26 25.78 -34.54
N ILE A 39 10.77 24.77 -33.82
CA ILE A 39 11.49 23.53 -33.58
C ILE A 39 10.82 22.42 -34.41
N ASP A 40 11.56 21.90 -35.38
CA ASP A 40 11.02 20.96 -36.37
C ASP A 40 10.34 19.75 -35.73
N SER A 41 9.08 19.52 -36.13
CA SER A 41 8.22 18.42 -35.67
C SER A 41 8.04 18.30 -34.15
N PHE A 42 8.42 19.31 -33.36
CA PHE A 42 8.40 19.22 -31.90
C PHE A 42 6.98 19.01 -31.35
N ASN A 43 6.05 19.87 -31.78
CA ASN A 43 4.65 19.84 -31.32
C ASN A 43 3.95 18.51 -31.66
N GLU A 44 4.18 17.98 -32.86
CA GLU A 44 3.59 16.71 -33.32
C GLU A 44 4.13 15.52 -32.51
N ARG A 45 5.45 15.46 -32.31
CA ARG A 45 6.10 14.42 -31.50
C ARG A 45 5.62 14.47 -30.05
N LEU A 46 5.51 15.67 -29.47
CA LEU A 46 5.02 15.88 -28.11
C LEU A 46 3.61 15.30 -27.93
N ILE A 47 2.67 15.66 -28.81
CA ILE A 47 1.27 15.22 -28.75
C ILE A 47 1.14 13.71 -28.97
N ASN A 48 2.06 13.09 -29.71
CA ASN A 48 2.10 11.64 -29.89
C ASN A 48 2.57 10.91 -28.63
N TYR A 49 3.56 11.45 -27.91
CA TYR A 49 4.02 10.87 -26.64
C TYR A 49 3.05 11.13 -25.48
N LEU A 50 2.45 12.32 -25.44
CA LEU A 50 1.63 12.82 -24.34
C LEU A 50 0.25 13.26 -24.86
N PRO A 51 -0.65 12.30 -25.17
CA PRO A 51 -1.90 12.59 -25.87
C PRO A 51 -2.91 13.42 -25.07
N GLY A 52 -2.89 13.38 -23.73
CA GLY A 52 -3.79 14.16 -22.87
C GLY A 52 -3.49 15.66 -22.85
N ILE A 53 -2.32 16.09 -23.35
CA ILE A 53 -2.03 17.51 -23.64
C ILE A 53 -3.14 18.16 -24.50
N ARG A 54 -3.85 17.37 -25.32
CA ARG A 54 -4.98 17.86 -26.13
C ARG A 54 -6.13 18.46 -25.31
N THR A 55 -6.29 18.07 -24.05
CA THR A 55 -7.36 18.58 -23.16
C THR A 55 -6.85 19.67 -22.21
N HIS A 56 -5.55 19.96 -22.22
CA HIS A 56 -4.97 20.97 -21.34
C HIS A 56 -5.49 22.37 -21.65
N LYS A 57 -5.82 23.08 -20.57
CA LYS A 57 -6.22 24.50 -20.61
C LYS A 57 -4.99 25.37 -20.45
N CYS A 58 -5.00 26.56 -21.04
CA CYS A 58 -3.96 27.58 -20.88
C CYS A 58 -4.62 28.93 -20.53
N SER A 59 -4.02 30.05 -20.91
CA SER A 59 -4.48 31.42 -20.62
C SER A 59 -5.92 31.71 -21.05
N THR A 60 -6.43 31.01 -22.07
CA THR A 60 -7.79 31.17 -22.60
C THR A 60 -8.85 30.45 -21.78
N GLY A 61 -8.46 29.54 -20.86
CA GLY A 61 -9.38 28.80 -19.98
C GLY A 61 -10.24 27.72 -20.65
N VAL A 62 -10.14 27.59 -21.98
CA VAL A 62 -10.86 26.58 -22.78
C VAL A 62 -10.03 25.31 -22.94
N GLU A 63 -10.72 24.17 -22.99
CA GLU A 63 -10.13 22.87 -23.30
C GLU A 63 -9.48 22.90 -24.69
N GLY A 64 -8.28 22.35 -24.81
CA GLY A 64 -7.47 22.42 -26.04
C GLY A 64 -6.74 23.75 -26.25
N GLY A 65 -6.97 24.75 -25.40
CA GLY A 65 -6.31 26.06 -25.53
C GLY A 65 -4.78 26.00 -25.43
N PHE A 66 -4.21 24.98 -24.79
CA PHE A 66 -2.76 24.77 -24.80
C PHE A 66 -2.23 24.28 -26.16
N VAL A 67 -2.99 23.46 -26.90
CA VAL A 67 -2.60 23.03 -28.25
C VAL A 67 -2.57 24.21 -29.22
N ASP A 68 -3.53 25.13 -29.11
CA ASP A 68 -3.51 26.34 -29.93
C ASP A 68 -2.29 27.20 -29.59
N ARG A 69 -1.93 27.29 -28.31
CA ARG A 69 -0.70 27.98 -27.88
C ARG A 69 0.59 27.32 -28.40
N LEU A 70 0.62 25.99 -28.52
CA LEU A 70 1.73 25.27 -29.16
C LEU A 70 1.87 25.65 -30.64
N LYS A 71 0.74 25.79 -31.37
CA LYS A 71 0.74 26.21 -32.78
C LYS A 71 1.21 27.65 -32.96
N GLU A 72 0.75 28.57 -32.09
CA GLU A 72 1.22 29.96 -32.05
C GLU A 72 2.72 30.07 -31.75
N GLY A 73 3.25 29.09 -31.01
CA GLY A 73 4.62 29.07 -30.51
C GLY A 73 4.65 29.54 -29.05
N THR A 74 5.17 28.67 -28.18
CA THR A 74 5.43 29.01 -26.78
C THR A 74 6.80 28.49 -26.36
N TYR A 75 7.25 28.82 -25.16
CA TYR A 75 8.61 28.52 -24.71
C TYR A 75 8.71 27.14 -24.04
N LEU A 76 9.85 26.48 -24.22
CA LEU A 76 10.07 25.10 -23.76
C LEU A 76 9.84 24.90 -22.26
N ALA A 77 10.17 25.87 -21.41
CA ALA A 77 9.91 25.78 -19.97
C ALA A 77 8.40 25.67 -19.65
N HIS A 78 7.57 26.45 -20.34
CA HIS A 78 6.12 26.39 -20.20
C HIS A 78 5.54 25.08 -20.76
N VAL A 79 6.12 24.54 -21.84
CA VAL A 79 5.71 23.22 -22.35
C VAL A 79 6.13 22.08 -21.43
N ALA A 80 7.30 22.20 -20.80
CA ALA A 80 7.77 21.22 -19.82
C ALA A 80 6.84 21.16 -18.61
N GLU A 81 6.33 22.29 -18.12
CA GLU A 81 5.30 22.34 -17.06
C GLU A 81 4.10 21.44 -17.38
N HIS A 82 3.45 21.67 -18.54
CA HIS A 82 2.29 20.89 -18.96
C HIS A 82 2.65 19.43 -19.23
N SER A 83 3.82 19.15 -19.79
CA SER A 83 4.29 17.78 -20.06
C SER A 83 4.52 16.99 -18.76
N ILE A 84 5.04 17.63 -17.72
CA ILE A 84 5.26 17.00 -16.41
C ILE A 84 3.92 16.67 -15.74
N LEU A 85 2.95 17.60 -15.80
CA LEU A 85 1.61 17.36 -15.27
C LEU A 85 0.89 16.23 -16.01
N GLU A 86 0.94 16.20 -17.34
CA GLU A 86 0.35 15.12 -18.14
C GLU A 86 1.01 13.77 -17.84
N LEU A 87 2.34 13.72 -17.76
CA LEU A 87 3.05 12.47 -17.47
C LEU A 87 2.67 11.92 -16.08
N GLN A 88 2.45 12.80 -15.08
CA GLN A 88 1.91 12.42 -13.78
C GLN A 88 0.45 11.95 -13.88
N ALA A 89 -0.38 12.60 -14.70
CA ALA A 89 -1.77 12.18 -14.93
C ALA A 89 -1.86 10.79 -15.59
N MET A 90 -0.97 10.48 -16.53
CA MET A 90 -0.85 9.15 -17.13
C MET A 90 -0.49 8.06 -16.10
N LEU A 91 0.18 8.43 -15.00
CA LEU A 91 0.46 7.55 -13.86
C LEU A 91 -0.72 7.43 -12.88
N GLY A 92 -1.82 8.16 -13.11
CA GLY A 92 -3.04 8.13 -12.31
C GLY A 92 -3.12 9.18 -11.19
N PHE A 93 -2.18 10.13 -11.13
CA PHE A 93 -2.22 11.22 -10.14
C PHE A 93 -3.13 12.37 -10.60
N ASP A 94 -3.90 12.98 -9.69
CA ASP A 94 -4.77 14.12 -9.97
C ASP A 94 -4.05 15.47 -9.70
N VAL A 95 -3.01 15.74 -10.48
CA VAL A 95 -2.23 16.98 -10.39
C VAL A 95 -2.61 17.94 -11.51
N LYS A 96 -2.90 19.20 -11.14
CA LYS A 96 -3.44 20.19 -12.10
C LYS A 96 -2.76 21.55 -12.02
N HIS A 97 -2.01 21.83 -10.95
CA HIS A 97 -1.42 23.13 -10.74
C HIS A 97 0.04 23.18 -11.20
N GLY A 98 0.34 24.10 -12.11
CA GLY A 98 1.68 24.40 -12.57
C GLY A 98 1.89 25.91 -12.68
N LYS A 99 3.16 26.32 -12.68
CA LYS A 99 3.57 27.71 -12.89
C LYS A 99 5.00 27.81 -13.38
N THR A 100 5.19 28.52 -14.49
CA THR A 100 6.52 28.84 -15.02
C THR A 100 6.88 30.31 -14.74
N ARG A 101 8.13 30.55 -14.35
CA ARG A 101 8.67 31.87 -14.02
C ARG A 101 10.07 32.05 -14.59
N VAL A 102 10.33 33.23 -15.15
CA VAL A 102 11.68 33.65 -15.57
C VAL A 102 12.49 33.91 -14.29
N THR A 103 13.78 33.56 -14.29
CA THR A 103 14.71 33.90 -13.22
C THR A 103 15.50 35.17 -13.55
N ASP A 104 16.22 35.74 -12.58
CA ASP A 104 17.06 36.93 -12.82
C ASP A 104 18.27 36.65 -13.73
N ASP A 105 18.55 35.38 -14.04
CA ASP A 105 19.65 34.94 -14.89
C ASP A 105 19.14 34.62 -16.31
N GLU A 106 19.82 35.16 -17.32
CA GLU A 106 19.51 34.91 -18.72
C GLU A 106 19.60 33.40 -19.00
N LYS A 107 18.65 32.85 -19.75
CA LYS A 107 18.53 31.42 -20.10
C LYS A 107 17.85 30.48 -19.11
N LYS A 108 17.56 30.93 -17.88
CA LYS A 108 17.02 30.06 -16.82
C LYS A 108 15.56 30.34 -16.48
N TYR A 109 14.82 29.26 -16.28
CA TYR A 109 13.41 29.26 -15.86
C TYR A 109 13.20 28.41 -14.62
N ASP A 110 12.37 28.90 -13.71
CA ASP A 110 11.76 28.10 -12.65
C ASP A 110 10.45 27.49 -13.18
N ILE A 111 10.37 26.16 -13.16
CA ILE A 111 9.16 25.39 -13.48
C ILE A 111 8.66 24.80 -12.16
N ILE A 112 7.50 25.26 -11.72
CA ILE A 112 6.86 24.83 -10.47
C ILE A 112 5.65 23.98 -10.83
N TYR A 113 5.51 22.79 -10.25
CA TYR A 113 4.40 21.89 -10.52
C TYR A 113 3.97 21.10 -9.29
N GLU A 114 2.69 20.82 -9.21
CA GLU A 114 2.07 20.00 -8.17
C GLU A 114 2.53 18.54 -8.28
N TYR A 115 2.62 17.86 -7.14
CA TYR A 115 2.85 16.42 -7.08
C TYR A 115 2.00 15.79 -5.97
N GLU A 116 1.60 14.53 -6.17
CA GLU A 116 1.05 13.69 -5.12
C GLU A 116 2.12 12.77 -4.50
N LEU A 117 2.99 12.21 -5.35
CA LEU A 117 4.13 11.40 -4.94
C LEU A 117 5.44 12.08 -5.34
N GLU A 118 6.26 12.47 -4.34
CA GLU A 118 7.49 13.24 -4.54
C GLU A 118 8.41 12.60 -5.58
N LYS A 119 8.63 11.28 -5.46
CA LYS A 119 9.53 10.56 -6.38
C LYS A 119 8.97 10.49 -7.81
N ALA A 120 7.65 10.41 -7.97
CA ALA A 120 7.04 10.45 -9.29
C ALA A 120 7.25 11.82 -9.94
N GLY A 121 6.93 12.90 -9.23
CA GLY A 121 7.09 14.27 -9.76
C GLY A 121 8.54 14.60 -10.13
N LEU A 122 9.52 14.12 -9.35
CA LEU A 122 10.95 14.30 -9.67
C LEU A 122 11.35 13.55 -10.95
N LEU A 123 11.00 12.26 -11.05
CA LEU A 123 11.33 11.43 -12.21
C LEU A 123 10.59 11.91 -13.47
N CYS A 124 9.35 12.38 -13.35
CA CYS A 124 8.62 12.99 -14.46
C CYS A 124 9.33 14.25 -14.98
N GLY A 125 9.87 15.08 -14.07
CA GLY A 125 10.70 16.23 -14.44
C GLY A 125 11.91 15.83 -15.28
N GLU A 126 12.69 14.85 -14.80
CA GLU A 126 13.86 14.32 -15.51
C GLU A 126 13.49 13.76 -16.91
N ILE A 127 12.48 12.88 -16.96
CA ILE A 127 12.01 12.25 -18.21
C ILE A 127 11.56 13.28 -19.24
N VAL A 128 10.84 14.32 -18.83
CA VAL A 128 10.36 15.36 -19.75
C VAL A 128 11.52 16.15 -20.34
N ILE A 129 12.53 16.50 -19.53
CA ILE A 129 13.70 17.24 -20.01
C ILE A 129 14.54 16.38 -20.96
N ASP A 130 14.74 15.10 -20.65
CA ASP A 130 15.44 14.16 -21.53
C ASP A 130 14.68 13.93 -22.85
N MET A 131 13.36 13.77 -22.78
CA MET A 131 12.49 13.65 -23.94
C MET A 131 12.60 14.89 -24.83
N PHE A 132 12.60 16.10 -24.24
CA PHE A 132 12.74 17.35 -24.99
C PHE A 132 14.11 17.46 -25.67
N ASN A 133 15.19 17.12 -24.97
CA ASN A 133 16.54 17.09 -25.56
C ASN A 133 16.62 16.12 -26.76
N CYS A 134 16.00 14.94 -26.68
CA CYS A 134 15.91 14.01 -27.81
C CYS A 134 15.13 14.61 -28.98
N MET A 135 13.96 15.20 -28.72
CA MET A 135 13.12 15.82 -29.76
C MET A 135 13.83 16.99 -30.44
N ILE A 136 14.45 17.89 -29.68
CA ILE A 136 15.23 19.03 -30.17
C ILE A 136 16.41 18.56 -31.03
N SER A 137 17.03 17.44 -30.67
CA SER A 137 18.14 16.85 -31.44
C SER A 137 17.67 16.01 -32.64
N GLY A 138 16.37 15.99 -32.94
CA GLY A 138 15.78 15.19 -34.02
C GLY A 138 15.71 13.68 -33.73
N LYS A 139 16.16 13.21 -32.56
CA LYS A 139 16.21 11.79 -32.18
C LYS A 139 14.85 11.29 -31.68
N GLN A 140 14.62 9.99 -31.79
CA GLN A 140 13.45 9.33 -31.22
C GLN A 140 13.68 9.06 -29.73
N TYR A 141 12.71 9.40 -28.88
CA TYR A 141 12.73 9.07 -27.45
C TYR A 141 12.08 7.70 -27.22
N PRO A 142 12.69 6.78 -26.44
CA PRO A 142 12.15 5.45 -26.16
C PRO A 142 11.03 5.49 -25.09
N PHE A 143 10.00 6.30 -25.33
CA PHE A 143 8.96 6.63 -24.36
C PHE A 143 8.30 5.42 -23.69
N ALA A 144 7.89 4.40 -24.46
CA ALA A 144 7.21 3.22 -23.90
C ALA A 144 8.08 2.47 -22.87
N LYS A 145 9.39 2.35 -23.13
CA LYS A 145 10.35 1.71 -22.23
C LYS A 145 10.56 2.55 -20.97
N GLU A 146 10.76 3.86 -21.13
CA GLU A 146 10.98 4.78 -20.00
C GLU A 146 9.72 4.91 -19.13
N PHE A 147 8.54 4.93 -19.74
CA PHE A 147 7.26 4.95 -19.02
C PHE A 147 7.02 3.66 -18.23
N SER A 148 7.30 2.49 -18.81
CA SER A 148 7.23 1.20 -18.08
C SER A 148 8.21 1.18 -16.89
N SER A 149 9.45 1.62 -17.11
CA SER A 149 10.48 1.74 -16.06
C SER A 149 10.05 2.72 -14.96
N LEU A 150 9.39 3.82 -15.33
CA LEU A 150 8.83 4.80 -14.40
C LEU A 150 7.73 4.18 -13.53
N GLN A 151 6.80 3.42 -14.12
CA GLN A 151 5.73 2.72 -13.39
C GLN A 151 6.32 1.73 -12.37
N GLU A 152 7.31 0.93 -12.78
CA GLU A 152 7.99 -0.03 -11.88
C GLU A 152 8.71 0.67 -10.72
N LYS A 153 9.39 1.79 -10.99
CA LYS A 153 10.06 2.58 -9.96
C LYS A 153 9.04 3.15 -8.98
N ILE A 154 7.96 3.76 -9.47
CA ILE A 154 6.92 4.41 -8.66
C ILE A 154 6.20 3.42 -7.77
N ALA A 155 5.89 2.21 -8.27
CA ALA A 155 5.20 1.18 -7.49
C ALA A 155 5.90 0.88 -6.14
N LYS A 156 7.24 0.97 -6.09
CA LYS A 156 8.02 0.79 -4.85
C LYS A 156 7.86 1.93 -3.85
N TYR A 157 7.54 3.13 -4.32
CA TYR A 157 7.33 4.31 -3.49
C TYR A 157 5.84 4.57 -3.21
N SER A 158 4.91 3.80 -3.75
CA SER A 158 3.50 3.91 -3.40
C SER A 158 3.24 3.33 -1.99
N LEU A 159 2.18 3.81 -1.33
CA LEU A 159 1.73 3.19 -0.08
C LEU A 159 0.97 1.90 -0.41
N GLY A 160 1.18 0.86 0.39
CA GLY A 160 0.35 -0.34 0.32
C GLY A 160 -1.12 -0.02 0.69
N PRO A 161 -2.11 -0.82 0.23
CA PRO A 161 -3.53 -0.49 0.41
C PRO A 161 -3.99 -0.25 1.84
N SER A 162 -3.47 -1.03 2.79
CA SER A 162 -3.79 -0.84 4.22
C SER A 162 -3.25 0.49 4.72
N THR A 163 -1.99 0.79 4.40
CA THR A 163 -1.30 2.02 4.78
C THR A 163 -1.97 3.25 4.15
N ASP A 164 -2.33 3.17 2.87
CA ASP A 164 -3.05 4.22 2.14
C ASP A 164 -4.45 4.48 2.75
N ALA A 165 -5.19 3.44 3.11
CA ALA A 165 -6.49 3.58 3.77
C ALA A 165 -6.37 4.31 5.13
N ILE A 166 -5.33 3.98 5.92
CA ILE A 166 -5.05 4.65 7.19
C ILE A 166 -4.60 6.11 6.96
N TYR A 167 -3.75 6.35 5.97
CA TYR A 167 -3.32 7.70 5.57
C TYR A 167 -4.53 8.57 5.23
N LYS A 168 -5.41 8.10 4.34
CA LYS A 168 -6.61 8.83 3.91
C LYS A 168 -7.57 9.12 5.07
N GLU A 169 -7.78 8.14 5.95
CA GLU A 169 -8.62 8.31 7.14
C GLU A 169 -8.01 9.30 8.15
N ALA A 170 -6.69 9.32 8.33
CA ALA A 170 -6.04 10.30 9.18
C ALA A 170 -6.12 11.72 8.59
N VAL A 171 -5.83 11.86 7.29
CA VAL A 171 -5.89 13.15 6.59
C VAL A 171 -7.32 13.72 6.57
N SER A 172 -8.35 12.89 6.39
CA SER A 172 -9.76 13.35 6.40
C SER A 172 -10.18 13.98 7.73
N ARG A 173 -9.51 13.63 8.83
CA ARG A 173 -9.70 14.19 10.17
C ARG A 173 -8.81 15.41 10.45
N GLY A 174 -7.98 15.82 9.49
CA GLY A 174 -7.01 16.90 9.64
C GLY A 174 -5.77 16.52 10.45
N LEU A 175 -5.50 15.23 10.67
CA LEU A 175 -4.25 14.81 11.30
C LEU A 175 -3.09 15.08 10.33
N PRO A 176 -2.02 15.74 10.79
CA PRO A 176 -0.77 15.77 10.04
C PRO A 176 -0.24 14.35 9.88
N VAL A 177 0.13 13.96 8.66
CA VAL A 177 0.72 12.65 8.39
C VAL A 177 2.02 12.83 7.63
N THR A 178 3.07 12.22 8.13
CA THR A 178 4.39 12.20 7.49
C THR A 178 4.81 10.76 7.27
N ARG A 179 5.15 10.40 6.02
CA ARG A 179 5.81 9.12 5.76
C ARG A 179 7.26 9.18 6.20
N ILE A 180 7.72 8.18 6.95
CA ILE A 180 9.11 8.06 7.37
C ILE A 180 9.81 7.08 6.40
N GLY A 181 10.87 7.55 5.75
CA GLY A 181 11.62 6.74 4.78
C GLY A 181 10.81 6.42 3.52
N CYS A 182 11.12 5.28 2.90
CA CYS A 182 10.47 4.81 1.67
C CYS A 182 9.51 3.64 1.90
N ASP A 183 9.44 3.11 3.13
CA ASP A 183 8.62 1.93 3.45
C ASP A 183 7.20 2.32 3.90
N SER A 184 6.49 1.43 4.59
CA SER A 184 5.09 1.61 5.00
C SER A 184 4.90 2.37 6.31
N ILE A 185 5.95 3.00 6.84
CA ILE A 185 5.91 3.69 8.13
C ILE A 185 5.30 5.09 7.95
N LEU A 186 4.21 5.33 8.68
CA LEU A 186 3.57 6.63 8.83
C LEU A 186 3.76 7.13 10.26
N GLN A 187 4.14 8.39 10.39
CA GLN A 187 3.94 9.17 11.59
C GLN A 187 2.64 9.97 11.46
N LEU A 188 1.73 9.74 12.39
CA LEU A 188 0.49 10.49 12.54
C LEU A 188 0.71 11.51 13.65
N GLY A 189 0.30 12.76 13.47
CA GLY A 189 0.42 13.83 14.46
C GLY A 189 1.83 14.39 14.66
N TYR A 190 1.94 15.38 15.55
CA TYR A 190 3.17 16.12 15.84
C TYR A 190 3.51 16.22 17.33
N GLY A 191 4.81 16.38 17.60
CA GLY A 191 5.35 16.60 18.94
C GLY A 191 5.02 15.44 19.87
N LYS A 192 4.62 15.75 21.10
CA LYS A 192 4.29 14.72 22.11
C LYS A 192 3.05 13.87 21.79
N TYR A 193 2.26 14.26 20.79
CA TYR A 193 1.05 13.54 20.40
C TYR A 193 1.27 12.64 19.19
N GLN A 194 2.48 12.63 18.61
CA GLN A 194 2.75 11.81 17.45
C GLN A 194 2.63 10.32 17.79
N LYS A 195 2.18 9.53 16.82
CA LYS A 195 2.12 8.07 16.88
C LYS A 195 2.68 7.48 15.60
N ARG A 196 3.29 6.30 15.67
CA ARG A 196 3.79 5.58 14.50
C ARG A 196 2.98 4.33 14.20
N ILE A 197 2.81 4.07 12.91
CA ILE A 197 2.16 2.87 12.38
C ILE A 197 2.90 2.40 11.13
N GLU A 198 3.13 1.10 11.01
CA GLU A 198 3.70 0.46 9.84
C GLU A 198 2.70 -0.56 9.28
N ALA A 199 2.13 -0.27 8.11
CA ALA A 199 0.93 -0.96 7.63
C ALA A 199 -0.21 -0.92 8.67
N THR A 200 -0.42 -2.00 9.43
CA THR A 200 -1.40 -2.07 10.53
C THR A 200 -0.76 -2.34 11.90
N LEU A 201 0.57 -2.44 11.99
CA LEU A 201 1.31 -2.57 13.26
C LEU A 201 1.50 -1.20 13.90
N THR A 202 1.11 -1.05 15.16
CA THR A 202 1.26 0.22 15.86
C THR A 202 2.46 0.22 16.79
N GLU A 203 2.89 1.40 17.22
CA GLU A 203 3.92 1.54 18.26
C GLU A 203 3.54 0.93 19.63
N ASN A 204 2.28 0.53 19.83
CA ASN A 204 1.84 -0.15 21.06
C ASN A 204 1.99 -1.68 20.98
N THR A 205 2.14 -2.24 19.78
CA THR A 205 2.33 -3.68 19.59
C THR A 205 3.75 -4.06 20.00
N SER A 206 3.91 -4.97 20.98
CA SER A 206 5.23 -5.40 21.43
C SER A 206 5.92 -6.28 20.38
N CYS A 207 7.25 -6.20 20.26
CA CYS A 207 8.00 -7.10 19.38
C CYS A 207 7.81 -8.58 19.77
N VAL A 208 7.70 -8.88 21.07
CA VAL A 208 7.41 -10.23 21.58
C VAL A 208 6.06 -10.74 21.06
N SER A 209 5.03 -9.89 21.03
CA SER A 209 3.71 -10.26 20.48
C SER A 209 3.76 -10.53 18.98
N VAL A 210 4.58 -9.78 18.24
CA VAL A 210 4.81 -10.03 16.81
C VAL A 210 5.55 -11.35 16.60
N ASP A 211 6.59 -11.62 17.39
CA ASP A 211 7.37 -12.86 17.33
C ASP A 211 6.48 -14.08 17.64
N ILE A 212 5.63 -13.99 18.68
CA ILE A 212 4.64 -15.02 19.00
C ILE A 212 3.71 -15.25 17.81
N ALA A 213 3.13 -14.19 17.23
CA ALA A 213 2.20 -14.31 16.10
C ALA A 213 2.85 -14.92 14.83
N CYS A 214 4.15 -14.71 14.64
CA CYS A 214 4.92 -15.33 13.54
C CYS A 214 5.21 -16.82 13.80
N ASP A 215 5.32 -17.24 15.06
CA ASP A 215 5.49 -18.65 15.44
C ASP A 215 4.13 -19.34 15.59
N LYS A 216 3.78 -20.12 14.57
CA LYS A 216 2.49 -20.84 14.50
C LYS A 216 2.33 -21.87 15.61
N GLU A 217 3.41 -22.53 16.03
CA GLU A 217 3.34 -23.55 17.07
C GLU A 217 3.13 -22.89 18.42
N LEU A 218 3.90 -21.85 18.72
CA LEU A 218 3.77 -21.09 19.97
C LEU A 218 2.39 -20.43 20.07
N THR A 219 1.92 -19.80 18.98
CA THR A 219 0.58 -19.22 18.90
C THR A 219 -0.50 -20.26 19.21
N LYS A 220 -0.40 -21.46 18.62
CA LYS A 220 -1.35 -22.55 18.86
C LYS A 220 -1.29 -23.08 20.27
N GLN A 221 -0.10 -23.25 20.83
CA GLN A 221 0.08 -23.69 22.21
C GLN A 221 -0.62 -22.74 23.19
N ILE A 222 -0.38 -21.43 23.06
CA ILE A 222 -1.02 -20.40 23.90
C ILE A 222 -2.56 -20.47 23.79
N MET A 223 -3.08 -20.67 22.57
CA MET A 223 -4.52 -20.79 22.36
C MET A 223 -5.10 -22.07 22.96
N ARG A 224 -4.41 -23.20 22.78
CA ARG A 224 -4.82 -24.51 23.32
C ARG A 224 -4.85 -24.49 24.84
N ASP A 225 -3.82 -23.93 25.47
CA ASP A 225 -3.73 -23.75 26.93
C ASP A 225 -4.85 -22.86 27.48
N ALA A 226 -5.35 -21.93 26.66
CA ALA A 226 -6.50 -21.08 26.97
C ALA A 226 -7.86 -21.67 26.56
N CYS A 227 -7.89 -22.95 26.18
CA CYS A 227 -9.05 -23.71 25.71
C CYS A 227 -9.76 -23.09 24.48
N LEU A 228 -9.00 -22.45 23.59
CA LEU A 228 -9.53 -22.00 22.30
C LEU A 228 -9.44 -23.13 21.26
N PRO A 229 -10.43 -23.27 20.37
CA PRO A 229 -10.42 -24.31 19.35
C PRO A 229 -9.35 -24.00 18.31
N VAL A 230 -8.33 -24.85 18.24
CA VAL A 230 -7.27 -24.83 17.23
C VAL A 230 -7.19 -26.19 16.56
N ALA A 231 -6.68 -26.27 15.33
CA ALA A 231 -6.49 -27.56 14.68
C ALA A 231 -5.46 -28.40 15.44
N ASP A 232 -5.83 -29.64 15.74
CA ASP A 232 -4.95 -30.65 16.33
C ASP A 232 -3.77 -30.94 15.42
N GLY A 233 -2.61 -31.17 16.03
CA GLY A 233 -1.35 -31.39 15.32
C GLY A 233 -0.14 -30.93 16.12
N CYS A 234 1.02 -31.34 15.64
CA CYS A 234 2.32 -31.01 16.21
C CYS A 234 3.44 -31.03 15.15
N LEU A 235 4.62 -30.61 15.59
CA LEU A 235 5.86 -30.74 14.81
C LEU A 235 6.31 -32.20 14.74
N VAL A 236 6.75 -32.61 13.56
CA VAL A 236 7.28 -33.93 13.24
C VAL A 236 8.67 -33.79 12.66
N TYR A 237 9.55 -34.74 12.99
CA TYR A 237 10.97 -34.67 12.62
C TYR A 237 11.39 -35.77 11.64
N SER A 238 10.49 -36.71 11.35
CA SER A 238 10.68 -37.76 10.37
C SER A 238 9.38 -38.12 9.66
N LYS A 239 9.49 -38.86 8.56
CA LYS A 239 8.33 -39.42 7.86
C LYS A 239 7.54 -40.40 8.72
N ASP A 240 8.24 -41.17 9.55
CA ASP A 240 7.60 -42.12 10.47
C ASP A 240 6.81 -41.39 11.56
N ASP A 241 7.36 -40.30 12.11
CA ASP A 241 6.64 -39.42 13.03
C ASP A 241 5.40 -38.81 12.36
N ALA A 242 5.54 -38.36 11.11
CA ALA A 242 4.42 -37.81 10.34
C ALA A 242 3.30 -38.83 10.15
N LEU A 243 3.64 -40.08 9.80
CA LEU A 243 2.68 -41.18 9.64
C LEU A 243 2.03 -41.55 10.96
N HIS A 244 2.79 -41.57 12.06
CA HIS A 244 2.27 -41.82 13.39
C HIS A 244 1.26 -40.75 13.79
N GLU A 245 1.63 -39.47 13.64
CA GLU A 245 0.80 -38.33 13.97
C GLU A 245 -0.48 -38.29 13.12
N ALA A 246 -0.38 -38.53 11.81
CA ALA A 246 -1.54 -38.58 10.93
C ALA A 246 -2.54 -39.69 11.31
N LYS A 247 -2.05 -40.82 11.84
CA LYS A 247 -2.89 -41.91 12.36
C LYS A 247 -3.57 -41.54 13.68
N MET A 248 -2.89 -40.80 14.54
CA MET A 248 -3.44 -40.31 15.81
C MET A 248 -4.53 -39.25 15.59
N ILE A 249 -4.28 -38.28 14.72
CA ILE A 249 -5.23 -37.22 14.33
C ILE A 249 -6.39 -37.78 13.48
N GLY A 250 -6.08 -38.77 12.65
CA GLY A 250 -6.94 -39.33 11.62
C GLY A 250 -6.99 -38.45 10.36
N TYR A 251 -7.06 -39.09 9.19
CA TYR A 251 -7.21 -38.41 7.90
C TYR A 251 -8.58 -37.72 7.75
N PRO A 252 -8.69 -36.68 6.89
CA PRO A 252 -7.61 -36.03 6.14
C PRO A 252 -6.72 -35.11 7.02
N VAL A 253 -5.48 -34.92 6.58
CA VAL A 253 -4.48 -34.07 7.27
C VAL A 253 -3.86 -33.02 6.33
N VAL A 254 -3.18 -32.05 6.92
CA VAL A 254 -2.37 -31.01 6.29
C VAL A 254 -0.92 -31.20 6.68
N VAL A 255 -0.01 -31.06 5.72
CA VAL A 255 1.43 -30.98 5.96
C VAL A 255 1.91 -29.58 5.58
N LYS A 256 2.64 -28.92 6.48
CA LYS A 256 3.21 -27.60 6.21
C LYS A 256 4.57 -27.39 6.88
N PRO A 257 5.46 -26.58 6.30
CA PRO A 257 6.66 -26.09 6.98
C PRO A 257 6.26 -25.14 8.12
N LYS A 258 6.97 -25.20 9.24
CA LYS A 258 6.77 -24.28 10.38
C LYS A 258 6.85 -22.82 9.94
N ASP A 259 7.95 -22.44 9.29
CA ASP A 259 8.27 -21.06 8.90
C ASP A 259 7.78 -20.68 7.48
N GLY A 260 6.82 -21.43 6.94
CA GLY A 260 6.31 -21.23 5.58
C GLY A 260 5.42 -19.98 5.46
N ASN A 261 5.71 -19.12 4.47
CA ASN A 261 4.89 -17.98 4.08
C ASN A 261 4.14 -18.23 2.76
N GLN A 262 2.99 -17.56 2.58
CA GLN A 262 2.18 -17.58 1.34
C GLN A 262 1.73 -18.97 0.86
N GLY A 263 1.72 -19.97 1.74
CA GLY A 263 1.34 -21.35 1.39
C GLY A 263 2.44 -22.16 0.67
N LYS A 264 3.68 -21.67 0.61
CA LYS A 264 4.80 -22.43 0.03
C LYS A 264 5.08 -23.68 0.86
N GLY A 265 5.17 -24.83 0.20
CA GLY A 265 5.38 -26.13 0.85
C GLY A 265 4.17 -26.69 1.59
N VAL A 266 3.01 -26.01 1.53
CA VAL A 266 1.78 -26.48 2.20
C VAL A 266 1.05 -27.46 1.28
N CYS A 267 0.76 -28.65 1.80
CA CYS A 267 -0.04 -29.67 1.14
C CYS A 267 -1.28 -29.94 1.99
N VAL A 268 -2.47 -29.74 1.43
CA VAL A 268 -3.74 -29.87 2.15
C VAL A 268 -4.54 -31.07 1.65
N ASN A 269 -5.52 -31.49 2.45
CA ASN A 269 -6.46 -32.57 2.12
C ASN A 269 -5.75 -33.87 1.68
N ILE A 270 -4.74 -34.26 2.47
CA ILE A 270 -4.01 -35.53 2.30
C ILE A 270 -4.88 -36.62 2.93
N ASN A 271 -5.14 -37.71 2.20
CA ASN A 271 -6.11 -38.73 2.62
C ASN A 271 -5.49 -40.09 2.98
N HIS A 272 -4.21 -40.34 2.65
CA HIS A 272 -3.55 -41.61 2.94
C HIS A 272 -2.01 -41.49 3.04
N ASP A 273 -1.37 -42.52 3.58
CA ASP A 273 0.06 -42.60 3.90
C ASP A 273 0.98 -42.23 2.71
N ASP A 274 0.74 -42.76 1.51
CA ASP A 274 1.58 -42.46 0.34
C ASP A 274 1.54 -40.97 -0.10
N GLU A 275 0.39 -40.32 0.03
CA GLU A 275 0.26 -38.88 -0.22
C GLU A 275 1.00 -38.09 0.85
N LEU A 276 0.91 -38.53 2.12
CA LEU A 276 1.58 -37.89 3.25
C LEU A 276 3.10 -37.88 3.08
N ILE A 277 3.68 -39.00 2.68
CA ILE A 277 5.13 -39.13 2.47
C ILE A 277 5.61 -38.15 1.40
N LYS A 278 4.88 -38.05 0.28
CA LYS A 278 5.19 -37.11 -0.80
C LYS A 278 5.04 -35.66 -0.34
N ALA A 279 3.98 -35.36 0.42
CA ALA A 279 3.74 -34.04 0.98
C ALA A 279 4.85 -33.63 1.96
N TYR A 280 5.31 -34.56 2.79
CA TYR A 280 6.47 -34.36 3.68
C TYR A 280 7.72 -33.99 2.88
N ASP A 281 8.03 -34.74 1.82
CA ASP A 281 9.19 -34.44 0.95
C ASP A 281 9.10 -33.06 0.29
N ILE A 282 7.88 -32.62 -0.05
CA ILE A 282 7.65 -31.28 -0.60
C ILE A 282 7.90 -30.21 0.47
N ALA A 283 7.32 -30.38 1.66
CA ALA A 283 7.44 -29.43 2.76
C ALA A 283 8.90 -29.33 3.27
N TYR A 284 9.60 -30.46 3.34
CA TYR A 284 10.99 -30.56 3.80
C TYR A 284 11.98 -29.77 2.95
N LYS A 285 11.66 -29.51 1.68
CA LYS A 285 12.46 -28.63 0.81
C LYS A 285 12.47 -27.17 1.28
N TYR A 286 11.51 -26.77 2.11
CA TYR A 286 11.34 -25.39 2.57
C TYR A 286 11.76 -25.19 4.03
N SER A 287 11.55 -26.18 4.91
CA SER A 287 12.05 -26.16 6.28
C SER A 287 12.30 -27.58 6.76
N SER A 288 13.26 -27.77 7.67
CA SER A 288 13.48 -29.03 8.37
C SER A 288 12.45 -29.27 9.48
N GLU A 289 11.75 -28.22 9.94
CA GLU A 289 10.67 -28.31 10.92
C GLU A 289 9.32 -28.40 10.20
N ILE A 290 8.74 -29.59 10.20
CA ILE A 290 7.48 -29.89 9.50
C ILE A 290 6.37 -30.10 10.52
N MET A 291 5.17 -29.66 10.16
CA MET A 291 3.98 -29.78 10.99
C MET A 291 2.92 -30.60 10.28
N VAL A 292 2.31 -31.55 11.01
CA VAL A 292 1.15 -32.34 10.57
C VAL A 292 -0.05 -31.91 11.39
N GLU A 293 -1.13 -31.55 10.72
CA GLU A 293 -2.34 -31.05 11.38
C GLU A 293 -3.61 -31.67 10.80
N LYS A 294 -4.69 -31.66 11.59
CA LYS A 294 -6.02 -32.02 11.08
C LYS A 294 -6.42 -31.08 9.95
N PHE A 295 -6.87 -31.65 8.82
CA PHE A 295 -7.51 -30.85 7.79
C PHE A 295 -8.93 -30.48 8.23
N ILE A 296 -9.18 -29.19 8.35
CA ILE A 296 -10.47 -28.65 8.76
C ILE A 296 -11.26 -28.29 7.51
N THR A 297 -12.46 -28.85 7.39
CA THR A 297 -13.38 -28.53 6.29
C THR A 297 -14.26 -27.36 6.67
N GLY A 298 -14.46 -26.44 5.73
CA GLY A 298 -15.30 -25.27 5.96
C GLY A 298 -15.00 -24.12 5.01
N LYS A 299 -15.51 -22.96 5.38
CA LYS A 299 -15.24 -21.68 4.75
C LYS A 299 -14.16 -20.95 5.55
N ASP A 300 -13.28 -20.24 4.87
CA ASP A 300 -12.23 -19.44 5.49
C ASP A 300 -12.72 -18.03 5.78
N TYR A 301 -12.59 -17.60 7.04
CA TYR A 301 -12.95 -16.27 7.50
C TYR A 301 -11.73 -15.56 8.08
N ARG A 302 -11.60 -14.27 7.77
CA ARG A 302 -10.68 -13.33 8.44
C ARG A 302 -11.51 -12.44 9.34
N VAL A 303 -11.30 -12.53 10.65
CA VAL A 303 -11.91 -11.65 11.65
C VAL A 303 -10.89 -10.58 12.03
N LEU A 304 -11.22 -9.32 11.79
CA LEU A 304 -10.39 -8.19 12.18
C LEU A 304 -10.78 -7.71 13.57
N VAL A 305 -9.86 -7.81 14.51
CA VAL A 305 -9.96 -7.26 15.86
C VAL A 305 -9.12 -5.98 15.93
N VAL A 306 -9.71 -4.89 16.43
CA VAL A 306 -9.02 -3.63 16.74
C VAL A 306 -9.49 -3.18 18.11
N ASP A 307 -8.55 -2.87 18.99
CA ASP A 307 -8.83 -2.40 20.36
C ASP A 307 -9.89 -3.25 21.07
N ASN A 308 -9.68 -4.57 21.10
CA ASN A 308 -10.58 -5.54 21.74
C ASN A 308 -12.01 -5.62 21.15
N ASN A 309 -12.23 -5.08 19.96
CA ASN A 309 -13.52 -5.13 19.27
C ASN A 309 -13.37 -5.79 17.90
N VAL A 310 -14.33 -6.65 17.51
CA VAL A 310 -14.41 -7.14 16.13
C VAL A 310 -15.00 -6.04 15.26
N ILE A 311 -14.19 -5.54 14.32
CA ILE A 311 -14.56 -4.43 13.44
C ILE A 311 -15.17 -4.93 12.13
N ALA A 312 -14.61 -6.03 11.60
CA ALA A 312 -15.03 -6.59 10.34
C ALA A 312 -14.75 -8.09 10.28
N VAL A 313 -15.58 -8.82 9.54
CA VAL A 313 -15.40 -10.24 9.25
C VAL A 313 -15.56 -10.42 7.76
N SER A 314 -14.64 -11.14 7.13
CA SER A 314 -14.72 -11.44 5.70
C SER A 314 -14.49 -12.91 5.43
N GLN A 315 -15.45 -13.55 4.76
CA GLN A 315 -15.23 -14.85 4.14
C GLN A 315 -14.33 -14.67 2.92
N ARG A 316 -13.19 -15.36 2.90
CA ARG A 316 -12.30 -15.39 1.73
C ARG A 316 -12.73 -16.51 0.80
N ILE A 317 -12.70 -16.24 -0.50
CA ILE A 317 -13.05 -17.21 -1.55
C ILE A 317 -11.83 -17.39 -2.47
N PRO A 318 -11.34 -18.62 -2.66
CA PRO A 318 -10.27 -18.90 -3.61
C PRO A 318 -10.63 -18.44 -5.04
N PRO A 319 -9.63 -18.08 -5.86
CA PRO A 319 -9.89 -17.70 -7.26
C PRO A 319 -10.61 -18.83 -8.00
N PHE A 320 -11.64 -18.51 -8.76
CA PHE A 320 -12.42 -19.47 -9.54
C PHE A 320 -12.90 -18.87 -10.86
N VAL A 321 -13.25 -19.76 -11.78
CA VAL A 321 -13.96 -19.43 -13.03
C VAL A 321 -15.31 -20.16 -13.06
N VAL A 322 -16.26 -19.60 -13.79
CA VAL A 322 -17.56 -20.23 -14.07
C VAL A 322 -17.67 -20.44 -15.57
N GLY A 323 -17.95 -21.68 -15.98
CA GLY A 323 -18.09 -22.03 -17.38
C GLY A 323 -19.27 -21.32 -18.05
N ASP A 324 -19.05 -20.84 -19.27
CA ASP A 324 -20.09 -20.33 -20.17
C ASP A 324 -20.49 -21.36 -21.24
N GLY A 325 -19.84 -22.53 -21.27
CA GLY A 325 -20.04 -23.59 -22.26
C GLY A 325 -19.27 -23.41 -23.57
N ILE A 326 -18.50 -22.32 -23.72
CA ILE A 326 -17.85 -21.94 -25.00
C ILE A 326 -16.38 -21.57 -24.80
N SER A 327 -16.08 -20.73 -23.82
CA SER A 327 -14.75 -20.21 -23.56
C SER A 327 -13.88 -21.22 -22.81
N THR A 328 -12.59 -21.24 -23.12
CA THR A 328 -11.60 -22.01 -22.37
C THR A 328 -11.37 -21.41 -20.98
N ILE A 329 -10.88 -22.20 -20.02
CA ILE A 329 -10.51 -21.71 -18.68
C ILE A 329 -9.56 -20.51 -18.78
N LYS A 330 -8.56 -20.54 -19.67
CA LYS A 330 -7.65 -19.41 -19.90
C LYS A 330 -8.41 -18.14 -20.31
N GLN A 331 -9.30 -18.23 -21.29
CA GLN A 331 -10.10 -17.08 -21.74
C GLN A 331 -11.04 -16.55 -20.66
N LEU A 332 -11.59 -17.43 -19.80
CA LEU A 332 -12.39 -17.02 -18.66
C LEU A 332 -11.56 -16.25 -17.63
N VAL A 333 -10.32 -16.70 -17.35
CA VAL A 333 -9.39 -15.98 -16.47
C VAL A 333 -9.01 -14.63 -17.06
N ASP A 334 -8.66 -14.57 -18.34
CA ASP A 334 -8.29 -13.33 -19.03
C ASP A 334 -9.45 -12.32 -18.94
N ARG A 335 -10.69 -12.76 -19.23
CA ARG A 335 -11.91 -11.93 -19.11
C ARG A 335 -12.16 -11.44 -17.67
N ILE A 336 -11.91 -12.26 -16.66
CA ILE A 336 -12.01 -11.82 -15.26
C ILE A 336 -10.94 -10.77 -14.95
N ASN A 337 -9.73 -10.94 -15.48
CA ASN A 337 -8.59 -10.05 -15.28
C ASN A 337 -8.70 -8.72 -16.06
N ASP A 338 -9.60 -8.63 -17.04
CA ASP A 338 -9.95 -7.39 -17.75
C ASP A 338 -10.77 -6.42 -16.89
N ASP A 339 -11.25 -6.85 -15.71
CA ASP A 339 -11.88 -5.96 -14.73
C ASP A 339 -10.91 -4.83 -14.32
N PRO A 340 -11.25 -3.54 -14.52
CA PRO A 340 -10.38 -2.41 -14.18
C PRO A 340 -10.09 -2.29 -12.67
N GLN A 341 -10.85 -2.99 -11.82
CA GLN A 341 -10.59 -3.10 -10.39
C GLN A 341 -9.48 -4.11 -10.06
N ARG A 342 -9.07 -4.96 -11.01
CA ARG A 342 -7.98 -5.93 -10.85
C ARG A 342 -6.64 -5.37 -11.32
N GLY A 343 -5.70 -5.28 -10.40
CA GLY A 343 -4.33 -4.80 -10.64
C GLY A 343 -3.29 -5.89 -10.45
N ILE A 344 -2.04 -5.54 -10.76
CA ILE A 344 -0.89 -6.37 -10.39
C ILE A 344 -0.67 -6.21 -8.88
N ASP A 345 -0.43 -7.32 -8.18
CA ASP A 345 -0.25 -7.37 -6.72
C ASP A 345 -1.33 -6.59 -5.94
N HIS A 346 -0.94 -5.48 -5.33
CA HIS A 346 -1.75 -4.67 -4.46
C HIS A 346 -2.08 -3.28 -5.03
N GLU A 347 -1.84 -3.08 -6.32
CA GLU A 347 -2.05 -1.80 -7.01
C GLU A 347 -3.52 -1.34 -7.02
N ARG A 348 -4.46 -2.29 -7.13
CA ARG A 348 -5.90 -2.02 -7.21
C ARG A 348 -6.68 -2.71 -6.07
N GLN A 349 -7.99 -2.50 -6.06
CA GLN A 349 -8.91 -3.07 -5.06
C GLN A 349 -8.86 -4.61 -5.06
N LEU A 350 -8.81 -5.20 -6.25
CA LEU A 350 -8.68 -6.63 -6.47
C LEU A 350 -7.31 -6.94 -7.10
N THR A 351 -6.84 -8.16 -6.91
CA THR A 351 -5.61 -8.66 -7.55
C THR A 351 -5.98 -9.50 -8.77
N LYS A 352 -5.21 -9.41 -9.85
CA LYS A 352 -5.37 -10.30 -11.00
C LYS A 352 -5.15 -11.76 -10.59
N ILE A 353 -5.92 -12.66 -11.18
CA ILE A 353 -5.75 -14.09 -11.03
C ILE A 353 -4.47 -14.48 -11.78
N ILE A 354 -3.54 -15.10 -11.07
CA ILE A 354 -2.26 -15.55 -11.61
C ILE A 354 -2.39 -17.04 -11.95
N ILE A 355 -2.11 -17.38 -13.20
CA ILE A 355 -1.94 -18.77 -13.64
C ILE A 355 -0.47 -19.15 -13.46
N ASP A 356 -0.21 -20.00 -12.47
CA ASP A 356 1.10 -20.55 -12.14
C ASP A 356 1.05 -22.08 -12.04
N ASP A 357 2.19 -22.72 -11.76
CA ASP A 357 2.30 -24.18 -11.64
C ASP A 357 1.34 -24.76 -10.58
N ILE A 358 1.07 -24.01 -9.51
CA ILE A 358 0.12 -24.40 -8.46
C ILE A 358 -1.29 -24.45 -9.04
N SER A 359 -1.69 -23.41 -9.78
CA SER A 359 -3.01 -23.32 -10.38
C SER A 359 -3.22 -24.41 -11.45
N ILE A 360 -2.17 -24.72 -12.21
CA ILE A 360 -2.15 -25.81 -13.19
C ILE A 360 -2.29 -27.17 -12.50
N ALA A 361 -1.56 -27.41 -11.42
CA ALA A 361 -1.63 -28.67 -10.66
C ALA A 361 -3.03 -28.92 -10.09
N VAL A 362 -3.71 -27.88 -9.60
CA VAL A 362 -5.09 -27.97 -9.09
C VAL A 362 -6.08 -28.34 -10.21
N LEU A 363 -5.91 -27.78 -11.41
CA LEU A 363 -6.71 -28.15 -12.57
C LEU A 363 -6.45 -29.61 -13.00
N HIS A 364 -5.19 -30.02 -13.08
CA HIS A 364 -4.80 -31.38 -13.47
C HIS A 364 -5.33 -32.44 -12.50
N LYS A 365 -5.37 -32.15 -11.18
CA LYS A 365 -5.97 -33.03 -10.17
C LYS A 365 -7.45 -33.31 -10.45
N LYS A 366 -8.13 -32.42 -11.18
CA LYS A 366 -9.52 -32.56 -11.62
C LYS A 366 -9.67 -33.05 -13.07
N GLY A 367 -8.56 -33.42 -13.72
CA GLY A 367 -8.54 -33.81 -15.14
C GLY A 367 -8.81 -32.65 -16.10
N LEU A 368 -8.63 -31.40 -15.67
CA LEU A 368 -8.87 -30.20 -16.46
C LEU A 368 -7.55 -29.56 -16.89
N PHE A 369 -7.57 -28.87 -18.02
CA PHE A 369 -6.45 -28.13 -18.58
C PHE A 369 -6.87 -26.69 -18.90
N LEU A 370 -5.92 -25.78 -19.10
CA LEU A 370 -6.22 -24.37 -19.41
C LEU A 370 -7.06 -24.17 -20.69
N ASN A 371 -6.96 -25.10 -21.64
CA ASN A 371 -7.74 -25.14 -22.87
C ASN A 371 -9.07 -25.90 -22.75
N SER A 372 -9.39 -26.47 -21.58
CA SER A 372 -10.69 -27.11 -21.33
C SER A 372 -11.81 -26.07 -21.35
N VAL A 373 -12.97 -26.45 -21.89
CA VAL A 373 -14.20 -25.66 -21.87
C VAL A 373 -15.13 -26.25 -20.82
N LEU A 374 -15.48 -25.44 -19.83
CA LEU A 374 -16.37 -25.85 -18.73
C LEU A 374 -17.84 -25.77 -19.15
N LYS A 375 -18.68 -26.67 -18.63
CA LYS A 375 -20.13 -26.61 -18.89
C LYS A 375 -20.70 -25.29 -18.34
N LYS A 376 -21.77 -24.80 -18.97
CA LYS A 376 -22.43 -23.57 -18.54
C LYS A 376 -22.86 -23.69 -17.06
N GLY A 377 -22.38 -22.78 -16.22
CA GLY A 377 -22.65 -22.75 -14.77
C GLY A 377 -21.72 -23.61 -13.91
N GLU A 378 -20.82 -24.39 -14.51
CA GLU A 378 -19.85 -25.20 -13.77
C GLU A 378 -18.77 -24.32 -13.15
N LYS A 379 -18.57 -24.42 -11.83
CA LYS A 379 -17.60 -23.63 -11.07
C LYS A 379 -16.33 -24.44 -10.81
N VAL A 380 -15.18 -23.89 -11.21
CA VAL A 380 -13.87 -24.50 -10.95
C VAL A 380 -12.97 -23.51 -10.22
N TYR A 381 -12.53 -23.90 -9.02
CA TYR A 381 -11.49 -23.19 -8.28
C TYR A 381 -10.11 -23.47 -8.89
N LEU A 382 -9.34 -22.40 -9.06
CA LEU A 382 -7.97 -22.43 -9.58
C LEU A 382 -6.96 -22.68 -8.48
N ARG A 383 -7.31 -22.41 -7.21
CA ARG A 383 -6.49 -22.72 -6.04
C ARG A 383 -7.34 -23.26 -4.91
N GLU A 384 -6.70 -24.00 -4.00
CA GLU A 384 -7.34 -24.48 -2.76
C GLU A 384 -7.31 -23.42 -1.65
N ASN A 385 -6.33 -22.51 -1.64
CA ASN A 385 -6.21 -21.45 -0.64
C ASN A 385 -6.94 -20.16 -1.04
N ALA A 386 -7.56 -19.50 -0.06
CA ALA A 386 -8.37 -18.31 -0.27
C ALA A 386 -7.56 -16.98 -0.23
N ASN A 387 -6.38 -16.94 -0.85
CA ASN A 387 -5.51 -15.78 -0.80
C ASN A 387 -5.93 -14.68 -1.79
N LEU A 388 -6.05 -13.45 -1.28
CA LEU A 388 -6.36 -12.27 -2.11
C LEU A 388 -5.22 -11.92 -3.07
N SER A 389 -3.97 -12.14 -2.65
CA SER A 389 -2.77 -11.90 -3.49
C SER A 389 -2.71 -12.78 -4.74
N THR A 390 -3.46 -13.88 -4.76
CA THR A 390 -3.53 -14.81 -5.90
C THR A 390 -4.85 -14.66 -6.68
N GLY A 391 -5.55 -13.54 -6.50
CA GLY A 391 -6.78 -13.22 -7.21
C GLY A 391 -8.08 -13.73 -6.56
N GLY A 392 -8.00 -14.18 -5.30
CA GLY A 392 -9.17 -14.49 -4.48
C GLY A 392 -10.09 -13.29 -4.28
N THR A 393 -11.30 -13.56 -3.80
CA THR A 393 -12.35 -12.56 -3.53
C THR A 393 -12.81 -12.63 -2.08
N ALA A 394 -13.57 -11.64 -1.62
CA ALA A 394 -14.05 -11.59 -0.24
C ALA A 394 -15.55 -11.26 -0.17
N ILE A 395 -16.22 -11.85 0.82
CA ILE A 395 -17.62 -11.54 1.17
C ILE A 395 -17.64 -11.00 2.60
N ASP A 396 -18.28 -9.85 2.82
CA ASP A 396 -18.51 -9.32 4.17
C ASP A 396 -19.47 -10.24 4.95
N CYS A 397 -19.06 -10.62 6.15
CA CYS A 397 -19.81 -11.47 7.07
C CYS A 397 -19.93 -10.84 8.47
N THR A 398 -19.64 -9.53 8.59
CA THR A 398 -19.57 -8.83 9.87
C THR A 398 -20.90 -8.86 10.63
N ASP A 399 -22.03 -8.71 9.94
CA ASP A 399 -23.34 -8.65 10.61
C ASP A 399 -23.88 -10.05 10.99
N ILE A 400 -23.25 -11.13 10.52
CA ILE A 400 -23.75 -12.51 10.71
C ILE A 400 -22.91 -13.34 11.68
N ILE A 401 -21.74 -12.86 12.12
CA ILE A 401 -20.88 -13.61 13.04
C ILE A 401 -21.58 -13.85 14.39
N HIS A 402 -21.46 -15.07 14.91
CA HIS A 402 -22.01 -15.40 16.21
C HIS A 402 -21.29 -14.66 17.35
N PRO A 403 -21.98 -14.17 18.40
CA PRO A 403 -21.35 -13.49 19.53
C PRO A 403 -20.23 -14.29 20.22
N SER A 404 -20.39 -15.60 20.38
CA SER A 404 -19.32 -16.45 20.95
C SER A 404 -18.03 -16.43 20.13
N ASN A 405 -18.14 -16.28 18.80
CA ASN A 405 -16.98 -16.22 17.91
C ASN A 405 -16.30 -14.84 17.99
N ILE A 406 -17.08 -13.78 18.25
CA ILE A 406 -16.55 -12.44 18.54
C ILE A 406 -15.70 -12.50 19.82
N GLU A 407 -16.25 -13.02 20.91
CA GLU A 407 -15.55 -13.15 22.19
C GLU A 407 -14.28 -14.00 22.06
N MET A 408 -14.38 -15.12 21.33
CA MET A 408 -13.25 -16.00 21.05
C MET A 408 -12.14 -15.29 20.26
N ALA A 409 -12.48 -14.56 19.20
CA ALA A 409 -11.50 -13.82 18.40
C ALA A 409 -10.82 -12.70 19.20
N VAL A 410 -11.59 -11.98 20.02
CA VAL A 410 -11.04 -10.95 20.93
C VAL A 410 -10.11 -11.59 21.98
N LYS A 411 -10.50 -12.73 22.55
CA LYS A 411 -9.66 -13.47 23.49
C LYS A 411 -8.36 -13.94 22.83
N ALA A 412 -8.43 -14.45 21.59
CA ALA A 412 -7.25 -14.85 20.82
C ALA A 412 -6.28 -13.68 20.62
N ALA A 413 -6.76 -12.51 20.19
CA ALA A 413 -5.91 -11.32 20.04
C ALA A 413 -5.25 -10.88 21.36
N LYS A 414 -6.02 -10.87 22.45
CA LYS A 414 -5.54 -10.52 23.80
C LYS A 414 -4.46 -11.46 24.32
N LEU A 415 -4.62 -12.78 24.11
CA LEU A 415 -3.66 -13.78 24.57
C LEU A 415 -2.28 -13.60 23.93
N ILE A 416 -2.25 -13.18 22.65
CA ILE A 416 -0.99 -12.90 21.93
C ILE A 416 -0.45 -11.49 22.29
N GLY A 417 -1.32 -10.59 22.79
CA GLY A 417 -0.96 -9.22 23.14
C GLY A 417 -1.01 -8.26 21.95
N LEU A 418 -1.92 -8.49 21.01
CA LEU A 418 -2.10 -7.66 19.82
C LEU A 418 -3.26 -6.67 19.99
N ASP A 419 -3.00 -5.39 19.76
CA ASP A 419 -4.00 -4.31 19.71
C ASP A 419 -4.78 -4.32 18.39
N ILE A 420 -4.14 -4.75 17.30
CA ILE A 420 -4.75 -5.03 16.00
C ILE A 420 -4.37 -6.45 15.60
N ALA A 421 -5.37 -7.28 15.30
CA ALA A 421 -5.16 -8.68 14.94
C ALA A 421 -6.08 -9.13 13.81
N GLY A 422 -5.55 -9.95 12.90
CA GLY A 422 -6.34 -10.74 11.97
C GLY A 422 -6.41 -12.18 12.43
N VAL A 423 -7.56 -12.60 12.95
CA VAL A 423 -7.81 -13.98 13.38
C VAL A 423 -8.41 -14.75 12.20
N ASP A 424 -7.68 -15.76 11.72
CA ASP A 424 -8.17 -16.64 10.66
C ASP A 424 -8.88 -17.84 11.27
N ILE A 425 -10.09 -18.08 10.77
CA ILE A 425 -10.99 -19.13 11.24
C ILE A 425 -11.43 -19.95 10.04
N THR A 426 -11.37 -21.27 10.14
CA THR A 426 -12.06 -22.16 9.20
C THR A 426 -13.25 -22.77 9.92
N ALA A 427 -14.45 -22.57 9.37
CA ALA A 427 -15.69 -23.09 9.94
C ALA A 427 -16.74 -23.34 8.87
N PRO A 428 -17.65 -24.32 9.04
CA PRO A 428 -18.78 -24.50 8.13
C PRO A 428 -19.67 -23.25 8.02
N ASP A 429 -19.91 -22.60 9.16
CA ASP A 429 -20.80 -21.44 9.29
C ASP A 429 -20.36 -20.54 10.44
N ILE A 430 -19.96 -19.30 10.14
CA ILE A 430 -19.49 -18.33 11.15
C ILE A 430 -20.63 -17.77 12.01
N SER A 431 -21.88 -17.98 11.61
CA SER A 431 -23.07 -17.56 12.36
C SER A 431 -23.44 -18.47 13.53
N LYS A 432 -22.69 -19.56 13.72
CA LYS A 432 -22.83 -20.51 14.83
C LYS A 432 -21.54 -20.58 15.67
N PRO A 433 -21.60 -20.99 16.94
CA PRO A 433 -20.40 -21.22 17.75
C PRO A 433 -19.45 -22.21 17.07
N ILE A 434 -18.25 -21.77 16.68
CA ILE A 434 -17.37 -22.63 15.87
C ILE A 434 -16.91 -23.87 16.63
N GLY A 435 -16.68 -23.76 17.95
CA GLY A 435 -16.25 -24.88 18.80
C GLY A 435 -17.28 -26.01 18.89
N GLU A 436 -18.56 -25.74 18.60
CA GLU A 436 -19.64 -26.75 18.56
C GLU A 436 -19.86 -27.31 17.15
N THR A 437 -19.50 -26.56 16.12
CA THR A 437 -19.72 -26.92 14.70
C THR A 437 -18.49 -27.47 13.99
N GLY A 438 -17.40 -27.71 14.71
CA GLY A 438 -16.15 -28.25 14.16
C GLY A 438 -15.28 -27.21 13.44
N GLY A 439 -15.46 -25.92 13.73
CA GLY A 439 -14.57 -24.86 13.26
C GLY A 439 -13.48 -24.52 14.27
N VAL A 440 -12.36 -24.02 13.77
CA VAL A 440 -11.17 -23.71 14.59
C VAL A 440 -10.49 -22.42 14.15
N ILE A 441 -9.68 -21.85 15.05
CA ILE A 441 -8.70 -20.82 14.73
C ILE A 441 -7.51 -21.48 14.03
N ILE A 442 -7.13 -20.95 12.87
CA ILE A 442 -6.02 -21.43 12.05
C ILE A 442 -4.75 -20.66 12.36
N GLU A 443 -4.82 -19.33 12.41
CA GLU A 443 -3.69 -18.44 12.66
C GLU A 443 -4.16 -17.09 13.22
N VAL A 444 -3.26 -16.37 13.88
CA VAL A 444 -3.46 -14.97 14.29
C VAL A 444 -2.32 -14.12 13.75
N ASN A 445 -2.68 -13.06 13.04
CA ASN A 445 -1.74 -12.21 12.33
C ASN A 445 -1.61 -10.84 13.01
N ALA A 446 -0.38 -10.40 13.27
CA ALA A 446 -0.09 -9.09 13.88
C ALA A 446 -0.25 -7.90 12.91
N ALA A 447 -0.02 -8.11 11.61
CA ALA A 447 -0.14 -7.07 10.57
C ALA A 447 -1.24 -7.41 9.54
N PRO A 448 -2.52 -7.51 9.94
CA PRO A 448 -3.56 -7.95 9.02
C PRO A 448 -3.80 -6.93 7.90
N GLY A 449 -3.96 -7.43 6.68
CA GLY A 449 -4.41 -6.61 5.55
C GLY A 449 -5.89 -6.22 5.72
N ILE A 450 -6.22 -4.93 5.60
CA ILE A 450 -7.59 -4.43 5.79
C ILE A 450 -8.35 -4.19 4.49
N ARG A 451 -7.67 -4.31 3.33
CA ARG A 451 -8.24 -4.04 1.99
C ARG A 451 -9.55 -4.80 1.74
N MET A 452 -9.61 -6.07 2.15
CA MET A 452 -10.79 -6.94 1.96
C MET A 452 -12.03 -6.49 2.71
N HIS A 453 -11.85 -5.77 3.81
CA HIS A 453 -12.95 -5.24 4.61
C HIS A 453 -13.46 -3.92 4.01
N HIS A 454 -12.56 -3.10 3.45
CA HIS A 454 -12.95 -1.86 2.76
C HIS A 454 -13.61 -2.11 1.41
N TYR A 455 -13.15 -3.12 0.66
CA TYR A 455 -13.60 -3.40 -0.70
C TYR A 455 -13.98 -4.89 -0.86
N PRO A 456 -15.01 -5.38 -0.15
CA PRO A 456 -15.48 -6.74 -0.35
C PRO A 456 -16.15 -6.87 -1.73
N THR A 457 -15.98 -8.02 -2.39
CA THR A 457 -16.63 -8.30 -3.68
C THR A 457 -18.15 -8.43 -3.51
N HIS A 458 -18.60 -8.93 -2.35
CA HIS A 458 -20.01 -8.98 -1.98
C HIS A 458 -20.22 -8.56 -0.53
N GLY A 459 -21.35 -7.91 -0.24
CA GLY A 459 -21.69 -7.42 1.10
C GLY A 459 -21.29 -5.96 1.32
N LYS A 460 -21.23 -5.50 2.58
CA LYS A 460 -21.07 -4.08 2.91
C LYS A 460 -19.59 -3.73 3.15
N PRO A 461 -19.06 -2.68 2.52
CA PRO A 461 -17.79 -2.07 2.92
C PRO A 461 -17.74 -1.72 4.41
N ARG A 462 -16.63 -2.06 5.07
CA ARG A 462 -16.33 -1.72 6.47
C ARG A 462 -15.09 -0.83 6.50
N ASN A 463 -15.23 0.39 7.03
CA ASN A 463 -14.11 1.31 7.19
C ASN A 463 -13.23 0.86 8.38
N ALA A 464 -12.40 -0.16 8.15
CA ALA A 464 -11.46 -0.68 9.14
C ALA A 464 -10.39 0.34 9.53
N ALA A 465 -10.02 1.26 8.62
CA ALA A 465 -9.05 2.30 8.89
C ALA A 465 -9.57 3.27 9.96
N LYS A 466 -10.86 3.60 9.93
CA LYS A 466 -11.53 4.42 10.95
C LYS A 466 -11.34 3.86 12.35
N ALA A 467 -11.53 2.55 12.54
CA ALA A 467 -11.36 1.91 13.84
C ALA A 467 -9.92 2.00 14.34
N ILE A 468 -8.94 1.81 13.45
CA ILE A 468 -7.51 1.94 13.78
C ILE A 468 -7.18 3.39 14.17
N VAL A 469 -7.63 4.37 13.40
CA VAL A 469 -7.38 5.79 13.71
C VAL A 469 -8.15 6.24 14.96
N ASP A 470 -9.34 5.70 15.24
CA ASP A 470 -10.09 5.93 16.48
C ASP A 470 -9.34 5.38 17.71
N MET A 471 -8.76 4.19 17.61
CA MET A 471 -7.94 3.61 18.67
C MET A 471 -6.69 4.46 18.94
N LEU A 472 -6.01 4.91 17.89
CA LEU A 472 -4.82 5.75 18.02
C LEU A 472 -5.17 7.16 18.50
N TYR A 473 -6.27 7.74 18.03
CA TYR A 473 -6.73 9.08 18.37
C TYR A 473 -8.22 9.07 18.71
N PRO A 474 -8.58 8.71 19.96
CA PRO A 474 -9.94 8.78 20.43
C PRO A 474 -10.54 10.18 20.28
N SER A 475 -11.87 10.28 20.31
CA SER A 475 -12.58 11.56 20.14
C SER A 475 -12.01 12.66 21.05
N ARG A 476 -11.78 13.85 20.47
CA ARG A 476 -11.16 15.04 21.11
C ARG A 476 -9.68 14.89 21.47
N SER A 477 -8.99 13.86 21.00
CA SER A 477 -7.54 13.76 21.14
C SER A 477 -6.84 14.94 20.46
N LYS A 478 -5.83 15.49 21.13
CA LYS A 478 -4.90 16.42 20.49
C LYS A 478 -3.94 15.61 19.63
N PHE A 479 -3.69 16.07 18.41
CA PHE A 479 -2.78 15.43 17.45
C PHE A 479 -1.65 16.37 17.00
N SER A 480 -1.66 17.61 17.47
CA SER A 480 -0.66 18.61 17.13
C SER A 480 -0.29 19.46 18.34
N ILE A 481 0.89 20.06 18.26
CA ILE A 481 1.36 21.07 19.20
C ILE A 481 1.10 22.48 18.60
N PRO A 482 0.91 23.51 19.43
CA PRO A 482 0.86 24.88 18.93
C PRO A 482 2.16 25.25 18.20
N ILE A 483 2.03 25.90 17.04
CA ILE A 483 3.15 26.41 16.26
C ILE A 483 3.02 27.93 16.21
N VAL A 484 4.10 28.63 16.54
CA VAL A 484 4.21 30.09 16.42
C VAL A 484 5.24 30.41 15.35
N SER A 485 4.80 30.98 14.23
CA SER A 485 5.69 31.44 13.16
C SER A 485 6.00 32.92 13.35
N VAL A 486 7.29 33.27 13.39
CA VAL A 486 7.78 34.64 13.54
C VAL A 486 8.38 35.10 12.22
N THR A 487 7.72 36.03 11.53
CA THR A 487 8.15 36.57 10.24
C THR A 487 8.63 38.02 10.39
N GLY A 488 9.48 38.47 9.46
CA GLY A 488 9.97 39.86 9.42
C GLY A 488 11.45 39.97 9.03
N THR A 489 11.91 41.19 8.75
CA THR A 489 13.30 41.43 8.33
C THR A 489 14.25 41.41 9.53
N ASN A 490 13.92 42.16 10.59
CA ASN A 490 14.75 42.34 11.78
C ASN A 490 14.06 41.83 13.06
N GLY A 491 14.85 41.48 14.08
CA GLY A 491 14.35 41.14 15.42
C GLY A 491 13.75 39.74 15.60
N LYS A 492 13.60 38.93 14.53
CA LYS A 492 13.02 37.56 14.58
C LYS A 492 13.58 36.71 15.72
N THR A 493 14.90 36.57 15.80
CA THR A 493 15.56 35.74 16.82
C THR A 493 15.25 36.21 18.24
N THR A 494 15.26 37.52 18.48
CA THR A 494 14.91 38.09 19.80
C THR A 494 13.46 37.79 20.15
N THR A 495 12.53 38.03 19.22
CA THR A 495 11.10 37.74 19.39
C THR A 495 10.86 36.26 19.66
N THR A 496 11.45 35.35 18.89
CA THR A 496 11.36 33.91 19.10
C THR A 496 11.85 33.50 20.49
N ARG A 497 13.00 34.03 20.93
CA ARG A 497 13.55 33.75 22.26
C ARG A 497 12.68 34.29 23.39
N MET A 498 12.09 35.49 23.24
CA MET A 498 11.15 36.04 24.21
C MET A 498 9.90 35.17 24.33
N ILE A 499 9.29 34.78 23.21
CA ILE A 499 8.11 33.89 23.20
C ILE A 499 8.45 32.57 23.88
N ALA A 500 9.59 31.96 23.52
CA ALA A 500 10.02 30.71 24.13
C ALA A 500 10.26 30.85 25.64
N HIS A 501 10.87 31.96 26.08
CA HIS A 501 11.08 32.23 27.50
C HIS A 501 9.75 32.38 28.25
N ILE A 502 8.81 33.16 27.72
CA ILE A 502 7.47 33.33 28.30
C ILE A 502 6.79 31.97 28.42
N LEU A 503 6.68 31.21 27.34
CA LEU A 503 6.03 29.89 27.36
C LEU A 503 6.71 28.91 28.31
N SER A 504 8.05 28.98 28.45
CA SER A 504 8.76 28.16 29.43
C SER A 504 8.45 28.55 30.88
N LEU A 505 8.25 29.85 31.18
CA LEU A 505 7.80 30.31 32.50
C LEU A 505 6.37 29.84 32.82
N TYR A 506 5.53 29.64 31.81
CA TYR A 506 4.22 29.00 31.95
C TYR A 506 4.29 27.46 32.11
N GLY A 507 5.49 26.87 32.14
CA GLY A 507 5.72 25.44 32.34
C GLY A 507 5.64 24.58 31.08
N TYR A 508 5.61 25.18 29.89
CA TYR A 508 5.63 24.41 28.64
C TYR A 508 7.04 23.96 28.27
N ASN A 509 7.14 22.77 27.67
CA ASN A 509 8.33 22.36 26.94
C ASN A 509 8.33 23.04 25.57
N VAL A 510 9.36 23.85 25.28
CA VAL A 510 9.40 24.69 24.09
C VAL A 510 10.58 24.31 23.21
N GLY A 511 10.30 24.01 21.94
CA GLY A 511 11.27 23.97 20.87
C GLY A 511 11.30 25.31 20.13
N MET A 512 12.48 25.80 19.77
CA MET A 512 12.62 27.00 18.93
C MET A 512 13.74 26.85 17.91
N THR A 513 13.55 27.47 16.76
CA THR A 513 14.54 27.62 15.69
C THR A 513 14.93 29.10 15.58
N THR A 514 16.23 29.38 15.50
CA THR A 514 16.77 30.75 15.49
C THR A 514 18.01 30.83 14.61
N THR A 515 18.55 32.03 14.42
CA THR A 515 19.84 32.21 13.72
C THR A 515 21.02 31.55 14.44
N GLY A 516 20.88 31.24 15.73
CA GLY A 516 21.90 30.55 16.52
C GLY A 516 21.76 29.02 16.54
N GLY A 517 20.61 28.49 16.13
CA GLY A 517 20.36 27.05 16.12
C GLY A 517 18.96 26.63 16.55
N ILE A 518 18.79 25.32 16.66
CA ILE A 518 17.62 24.64 17.20
C ILE A 518 17.85 24.38 18.69
N TYR A 519 16.87 24.74 19.51
CA TYR A 519 16.89 24.56 20.95
C TYR A 519 15.62 23.87 21.43
N ILE A 520 15.75 23.00 22.42
CA ILE A 520 14.62 22.42 23.16
C ILE A 520 14.89 22.65 24.65
N ASN A 521 13.99 23.36 25.34
CA ASN A 521 14.15 23.72 26.76
C ASN A 521 15.53 24.34 27.06
N ASN A 522 15.93 25.31 26.24
CA ASN A 522 17.24 25.98 26.28
C ASN A 522 18.47 25.10 26.01
N LYS A 523 18.31 23.79 25.80
CA LYS A 523 19.39 22.92 25.33
C LYS A 523 19.54 23.05 23.81
N CYS A 524 20.71 23.47 23.36
CA CYS A 524 21.04 23.53 21.94
C CYS A 524 21.16 22.10 21.39
N ILE A 525 20.32 21.78 20.40
CA ILE A 525 20.32 20.49 19.70
C ILE A 525 21.20 20.55 18.46
N MET A 526 21.13 21.68 17.73
CA MET A 526 21.92 21.92 16.53
C MET A 526 22.27 23.40 16.46
N LYS A 527 23.53 23.73 16.18
CA LYS A 527 23.99 25.11 15.95
C LYS A 527 23.86 25.48 14.47
N GLY A 528 23.66 26.75 14.18
CA GLY A 528 23.60 27.29 12.81
C GLY A 528 22.35 28.10 12.55
N ASP A 529 22.28 28.78 11.40
CA ASP A 529 21.08 29.53 11.05
C ASP A 529 19.94 28.59 10.65
N THR A 530 18.89 28.56 11.47
CA THR A 530 17.71 27.70 11.31
C THR A 530 16.44 28.53 11.17
N THR A 531 16.56 29.79 10.73
CA THR A 531 15.40 30.67 10.47
C THR A 531 14.77 30.48 9.10
N GLY A 532 15.34 29.58 8.28
CA GLY A 532 14.90 29.30 6.92
C GLY A 532 13.83 28.20 6.80
N PRO A 533 13.27 28.03 5.59
CA PRO A 533 12.21 27.05 5.32
C PRO A 533 12.64 25.60 5.55
N VAL A 534 13.95 25.30 5.54
CA VAL A 534 14.49 23.97 5.84
C VAL A 534 14.23 23.56 7.30
N SER A 535 14.04 24.54 8.19
CA SER A 535 13.80 24.31 9.62
C SER A 535 12.32 24.30 10.01
N ALA A 536 11.42 24.60 9.06
CA ALA A 536 9.98 24.75 9.28
C ALA A 536 9.20 23.45 9.06
#